data_AF-A0A1C4R938-F1
#
_entry.id   AF-A0A1C4R938-F1
#
_cell.length_a   1.000
_cell.length_b   1.000
_cell.length_c   1.000
_cell.angle_alpha   90.00
_cell.angle_beta   90.00
_cell.angle_gamma   90.00
#
_symmetry.space_group_name_H-M   'P 1'
#
loop_
_entity.id
_entity.type
_entity.pdbx_description
1 polymer ?
#
loop_
_entity_poly.entity_id
_entity_poly.type
_entity_poly.pdbx_seq_one_letter_code
_entity_poly.pdbx_strand_id
1 'polypeptide(L)' 'MGEFDLISNSDGSVSFRSHANSDIVTADNTGTSPLIANRTSIGLWEEFDLIFD' A
#
# COMPACT_ATOMS: atom_id res chain seq x y z
N MET A 1 5.12 -15.45 8.62
CA MET A 1 4.47 -15.12 7.32
C MET A 1 4.39 -13.60 7.26
N GLY A 2 4.36 -12.99 6.07
CA GLY A 2 4.11 -11.55 5.96
C GLY A 2 2.61 -11.29 6.09
N GLU A 3 2.24 -10.32 6.92
CA GLU A 3 0.85 -9.94 7.17
C GLU A 3 0.68 -8.44 6.89
N PHE A 4 -0.48 -8.08 6.34
CA PHE A 4 -0.83 -6.71 6.02
C PHE A 4 -2.25 -6.39 6.51
N ASP A 5 -2.43 -5.20 7.07
CA ASP A 5 -3.77 -4.61 7.21
C ASP A 5 -4.22 -4.06 5.85
N LEU A 6 -5.47 -4.31 5.50
CA LEU A 6 -6.14 -3.64 4.39
C LEU A 6 -6.80 -2.36 4.92
N ILE A 7 -6.43 -1.22 4.34
CA ILE A 7 -7.02 0.08 4.65
C ILE A 7 -7.88 0.49 3.46
N SER A 8 -9.17 0.70 3.67
CA SER A 8 -10.09 1.21 2.65
C SER A 8 -10.07 2.74 2.63
N ASN A 9 -9.78 3.33 1.48
CA ASN A 9 -9.75 4.78 1.31
C ASN A 9 -11.12 5.32 0.88
N SER A 10 -11.33 6.64 1.03
CA SER A 10 -12.64 7.27 0.75
C SER A 10 -13.00 7.31 -0.73
N ASP A 11 -12.03 7.15 -1.62
CA ASP A 11 -12.19 7.17 -3.08
C ASP A 11 -12.40 5.79 -3.70
N GLY A 12 -12.40 4.73 -2.87
CA GLY A 12 -12.57 3.35 -3.30
C GLY A 12 -11.25 2.60 -3.54
N SER A 13 -10.10 3.27 -3.48
CA SER A 13 -8.80 2.60 -3.47
C SER A 13 -8.53 1.91 -2.13
N VAL A 14 -7.48 1.09 -2.08
CA VAL A 14 -6.98 0.48 -0.86
C VAL A 14 -5.51 0.80 -0.64
N SER A 15 -5.09 0.78 0.62
CA SER A 15 -3.68 0.84 1.02
C SER A 15 -3.34 -0.37 1.89
N PHE A 16 -2.08 -0.81 1.85
CA PHE A 16 -1.60 -1.95 2.63
C PHE A 16 -0.61 -1.49 3.69
N ARG A 17 -0.89 -1.76 4.96
CA ARG A 17 0.06 -1.52 6.06
C ARG A 17 0.70 -2.83 6.50
N SER A 18 2.03 -2.88 6.43
CA SER A 18 2.82 -4.05 6.81
C SER A 18 2.88 -4.22 8.32
N HIS A 19 2.64 -5.43 8.82
CA HIS A 19 2.83 -5.75 10.24
C HIS A 19 4.31 -5.89 10.63
N ALA A 20 5.20 -6.04 9.64
CA ALA A 20 6.64 -6.22 9.91
C ALA A 20 7.30 -4.92 10.42
N ASN A 21 6.86 -3.76 9.94
CA ASN A 21 7.43 -2.45 10.29
C ASN A 21 6.39 -1.36 10.56
N SER A 22 5.09 -1.66 10.47
CA SER A 22 4.00 -0.69 10.60
C SER A 22 3.95 0.41 9.51
N ASP A 23 4.74 0.26 8.44
CA ASP A 23 4.76 1.18 7.31
C ASP A 23 3.76 0.78 6.22
N ILE A 24 3.43 1.74 5.37
CA ILE A 24 2.51 1.60 4.24
C ILE A 24 3.30 1.30 2.97
N VAL A 25 2.77 0.35 2.19
CA VAL A 25 3.31 -0.04 0.87
C VAL A 25 3.17 1.11 -0.11
N THR A 26 4.25 1.43 -0.81
CA THR A 26 4.30 2.47 -1.84
C THR A 26 4.71 1.90 -3.20
N ALA A 27 4.14 2.47 -4.26
CA ALA A 27 4.49 2.24 -5.66
C ALA A 27 5.46 3.34 -6.16
N ASP A 28 6.60 3.46 -5.50
CA ASP A 28 7.61 4.47 -5.83
C ASP A 28 8.19 4.27 -7.25
N ASN A 29 8.89 5.30 -7.77
CA ASN A 29 9.48 5.30 -9.11
C ASN A 29 8.46 4.93 -10.20
N THR A 30 7.25 5.50 -10.09
CA THR A 30 6.13 5.29 -11.01
C THR A 30 5.79 3.81 -11.23
N GLY A 31 5.89 2.98 -10.19
CA GLY A 31 5.61 1.54 -10.25
C GLY A 31 6.65 0.70 -11.01
N THR A 32 7.80 1.27 -11.37
CA THR A 32 8.89 0.52 -12.03
C THR A 32 9.82 -0.17 -11.02
N SER A 33 9.74 0.24 -9.75
CA SER A 33 10.41 -0.42 -8.63
C SER A 33 9.49 -1.45 -7.96
N PRO A 34 10.06 -2.44 -7.24
CA PRO A 34 9.27 -3.30 -6.36
C PRO A 34 8.47 -2.48 -5.34
N LEU A 35 7.30 -2.98 -4.99
CA LEU A 35 6.47 -2.38 -3.93
C LEU A 35 7.14 -2.60 -2.57
N ILE A 36 7.34 -1.51 -1.81
CA ILE A 36 8.04 -1.53 -0.52
C ILE A 36 7.20 -0.80 0.52
N ALA A 37 7.12 -1.33 1.74
CA ALA A 37 6.53 -0.62 2.88
C ALA A 37 7.58 0.30 3.53
N ASN A 38 7.56 1.59 3.20
CA ASN A 38 8.49 2.59 3.74
C ASN A 38 7.87 3.99 3.95
N ARG A 39 6.53 4.09 3.94
CA ARG A 39 5.81 5.36 4.13
C ARG A 39 5.01 5.33 5.43
N THR A 40 4.94 6.47 6.10
CA THR A 40 4.18 6.64 7.34
C THR A 40 2.81 7.27 7.13
N SER A 41 2.46 7.63 5.90
CA SER A 41 1.17 8.23 5.54
C SER A 41 0.76 7.84 4.12
N ILE A 42 -0.55 7.82 3.87
CA ILE A 42 -1.15 7.50 2.57
C ILE A 42 -1.15 8.76 1.71
N GLY A 43 -0.60 8.66 0.51
CA GLY A 43 -0.81 9.58 -0.59
C GLY A 43 -0.96 8.82 -1.90
N LEU A 44 -0.77 9.53 -3.01
CA LEU A 44 -1.04 9.02 -4.37
C LEU A 44 -0.29 7.73 -4.74
N TRP A 45 0.86 7.46 -4.11
CA TRP A 45 1.66 6.27 -4.41
C TRP A 45 1.36 5.09 -3.49
N GLU A 46 0.52 5.28 -2.48
CA GLU A 46 0.14 4.27 -1.50
C GLU A 46 -1.31 3.77 -1.73
N GLU A 47 -1.92 4.19 -2.83
CA GLU A 47 -3.27 3.85 -3.25
C GLU A 47 -3.22 2.79 -4.37
N PHE A 48 -4.00 1.72 -4.20
CA PHE A 48 -4.04 0.58 -5.10
C PHE A 48 -5.49 0.19 -5.41
N ASP A 49 -5.72 -0.28 -6.64
CA ASP A 49 -6.98 -0.92 -7.01
C ASP A 49 -6.98 -2.39 -6.55
N LEU A 50 -8.01 -2.78 -5.79
CA LEU A 50 -8.21 -4.17 -5.38
C LEU A 50 -9.08 -4.90 -6.41
N ILE A 51 -8.45 -5.73 -7.24
CA ILE A 51 -9.12 -6.53 -8.27
C ILE A 51 -9.42 -7.94 -7.75
N PHE A 52 -10.68 -8.38 -7.86
CA PHE A 52 -11.12 -9.74 -7.56
C PHE A 52 -11.35 -10.49 -8.88
N ASP A 53 -10.53 -11.49 -9.18
CA ASP A 53 -10.68 -12.43 -10.30
C ASP A 53 -11.46 -13.68 -9.89
#